data_AF-A0A8S3FJ68-F1
#
_entry.id   AF-A0A8S3FJ68-F1
#
_cell.length_a   1.000
_cell.length_b   1.000
_cell.length_c   1.000
_cell.angle_alpha   90.00
_cell.angle_beta   90.00
_cell.angle_gamma   90.00
#
_symmetry.space_group_name_H-M   'P 1'
#
loop_
_entity.id
_entity.type
_entity.pdbx_description
1 polymer ?
#
loop_
_entity_poly.entity_id
_entity_poly.type
_entity_poly.pdbx_seq_one_letter_code
_entity_poly.pdbx_strand_id
1 'polypeptide(L)'
;MAYFAIDGSTMIDIKVSPLLILSFGFPPMDPASFYSTNLVANLAILLNISPDKIRRVNIVSASNQTRIRRQTSRALPSIQLQIELRDEPRTSSTATTGIRAEILSNVASTIINRYQSGELQEAWKNLNITNGTAPSVLNTQEPFDNSSVELNTINKLLLITPPNDCRQQSPCTIQPVLVAYNVEGNVIQKLGSKDRPWQ
;
A
#
# COMPACT_ATOMS: atom_id res chain seq x y z
N MET A 1 9.39 11.29 14.65
CA MET A 1 10.24 10.82 15.77
C MET A 1 9.46 11.00 17.06
N ALA A 2 9.27 9.93 17.83
CA ALA A 2 8.67 10.00 19.16
C ALA A 2 9.80 10.09 20.20
N TYR A 3 9.65 10.98 21.18
CA TYR A 3 10.60 11.14 22.28
C TYR A 3 9.89 10.77 23.57
N PHE A 4 10.56 10.00 24.42
CA PHE A 4 10.05 9.60 25.73
C PHE A 4 11.02 10.10 26.80
N ALA A 5 10.50 10.84 27.78
CA ALA A 5 11.23 11.13 29.00
C ALA A 5 10.87 10.04 30.00
N ILE A 6 11.88 9.28 30.43
CA ILE A 6 11.74 8.16 31.35
C ILE A 6 12.50 8.53 32.63
N ASP A 7 11.81 8.44 33.77
CA ASP A 7 12.39 8.62 35.10
C ASP A 7 11.90 7.48 36.01
N GLY A 8 12.77 6.97 36.86
CA GLY A 8 12.50 5.83 37.74
C GLY A 8 13.59 4.76 37.75
N SER A 9 13.54 3.89 38.76
CA SER A 9 14.55 2.84 39.02
C SER A 9 14.16 1.45 38.52
N THR A 10 13.01 1.32 37.84
CA THR A 10 12.49 0.05 37.32
C THR A 10 12.78 -0.08 35.83
N MET A 11 13.06 -1.29 35.37
CA MET A 11 13.24 -1.54 33.94
C MET A 11 11.93 -1.35 33.18
N ILE A 12 12.01 -0.66 32.05
CA ILE A 12 10.91 -0.48 31.12
C ILE A 12 11.21 -1.27 29.85
N ASP A 13 10.28 -2.14 29.46
CA ASP A 13 10.33 -2.89 28.20
C ASP A 13 9.47 -2.19 27.15
N ILE A 14 10.09 -1.69 26.08
CA ILE A 14 9.40 -1.02 24.97
C ILE A 14 9.15 -2.04 23.86
N LYS A 15 7.89 -2.44 23.70
CA LYS A 15 7.47 -3.37 22.66
C LYS A 15 6.95 -2.61 21.45
N VAL A 16 7.68 -2.69 20.33
CA VAL A 16 7.25 -2.15 19.04
C VAL A 16 6.56 -3.25 18.24
N SER A 17 5.46 -2.88 17.60
CA SER A 17 4.66 -3.78 16.75
C SER A 17 4.74 -3.28 15.30
N PRO A 18 4.91 -4.18 14.31
CA PRO A 18 4.83 -3.80 12.90
C PRO A 18 3.43 -3.24 12.57
N LEU A 19 3.37 -2.36 11.57
CA LEU A 19 2.14 -1.73 11.08
C LEU A 19 2.29 -1.52 9.57
N LEU A 20 1.31 -1.95 8.79
CA LEU A 20 1.22 -1.67 7.36
C LEU A 20 0.04 -0.72 7.14
N ILE A 21 0.28 0.41 6.46
CA ILE A 21 -0.78 1.38 6.14
C ILE A 21 -0.92 1.46 4.62
N LEU A 22 -2.15 1.32 4.14
CA LEU A 22 -2.51 1.47 2.73
C LEU A 22 -3.47 2.64 2.61
N SER A 23 -3.21 3.56 1.69
CA SER A 23 -4.10 4.70 1.40
C SER A 23 -4.50 4.69 -0.07
N PHE A 24 -5.80 4.64 -0.34
CA PHE A 24 -6.38 4.58 -1.68
C PHE A 24 -7.12 5.89 -1.94
N GLY A 25 -6.93 6.48 -3.12
CA GLY A 25 -7.76 7.58 -3.60
C GLY A 25 -8.76 7.06 -4.63
N PHE A 26 -10.05 7.17 -4.35
CA PHE A 26 -11.11 6.81 -5.28
C PHE A 26 -11.59 8.01 -6.08
N PRO A 27 -11.98 7.80 -7.35
CA PRO A 27 -12.78 8.77 -8.08
C PRO A 27 -14.04 9.13 -7.28
N PRO A 28 -14.64 10.29 -7.57
CA PRO A 28 -15.81 10.69 -6.85
C PRO A 28 -16.99 9.73 -7.03
N MET A 29 -17.52 9.22 -5.91
CA MET A 29 -18.66 8.31 -5.88
C MET A 29 -19.58 8.61 -4.70
N ASP A 30 -20.81 8.12 -4.75
CA ASP A 30 -21.77 8.28 -3.67
C ASP A 30 -21.30 7.53 -2.40
N PRO A 31 -21.08 8.24 -1.27
CA PRO A 31 -20.63 7.60 -0.05
C PRO A 31 -21.61 6.54 0.46
N ALA A 32 -22.93 6.74 0.32
CA ALA A 32 -23.93 5.78 0.82
C ALA A 32 -23.77 4.41 0.13
N SER A 33 -23.52 4.42 -1.17
CA SER A 33 -23.18 3.22 -1.94
C SER A 33 -21.91 2.52 -1.40
N PHE A 34 -20.87 3.27 -1.03
CA PHE A 34 -19.63 2.72 -0.48
C PHE A 34 -19.80 2.12 0.93
N TYR A 35 -20.59 2.74 1.79
CA TYR A 35 -20.83 2.30 3.18
C TYR A 35 -21.88 1.19 3.31
N SER A 36 -22.72 0.98 2.30
CA SER A 36 -23.83 0.01 2.34
C SER A 36 -23.37 -1.45 2.32
N THR A 37 -22.14 -1.72 1.90
CA THR A 37 -21.60 -3.08 1.72
C THR A 37 -20.65 -3.43 2.86
N ASN A 38 -20.47 -4.72 3.16
CA ASN A 38 -19.49 -5.22 4.14
C ASN A 38 -18.04 -4.90 3.69
N LEU A 39 -17.62 -3.66 3.89
CA LEU A 39 -16.38 -3.06 3.39
C LEU A 39 -15.16 -3.84 3.90
N VAL A 40 -15.14 -4.18 5.19
CA VAL A 40 -14.03 -4.93 5.78
C VAL A 40 -13.90 -6.32 5.16
N ALA A 41 -14.99 -7.06 4.98
CA ALA A 41 -14.93 -8.37 4.34
C ALA A 41 -14.49 -8.30 2.88
N ASN A 42 -14.97 -7.31 2.12
CA ASN A 42 -14.58 -7.14 0.73
C ASN A 42 -13.10 -6.75 0.59
N LEU A 43 -12.61 -5.86 1.45
CA LEU A 43 -11.20 -5.48 1.51
C LEU A 43 -10.32 -6.67 1.92
N ALA A 44 -10.79 -7.48 2.86
CA ALA A 44 -10.10 -8.70 3.28
C ALA A 44 -9.93 -9.69 2.12
N ILE A 45 -11.01 -9.96 1.38
CA ILE A 45 -10.98 -10.83 0.18
C ILE A 45 -10.03 -10.26 -0.87
N LEU A 46 -10.13 -8.97 -1.16
CA LEU A 46 -9.35 -8.32 -2.21
C LEU A 46 -7.84 -8.35 -1.93
N LEU A 47 -7.47 -7.98 -0.71
CA LEU A 47 -6.09 -7.94 -0.26
C LEU A 47 -5.57 -9.35 0.10
N ASN A 48 -6.42 -10.37 0.02
CA ASN A 48 -6.15 -11.76 0.40
C ASN A 48 -5.60 -11.88 1.83
N ILE A 49 -6.27 -11.21 2.77
CA ILE A 49 -5.96 -11.19 4.19
C ILE A 49 -7.19 -11.55 4.99
N SER A 50 -6.98 -12.05 6.21
CA SER A 50 -8.08 -12.32 7.12
C SER A 50 -8.64 -11.01 7.70
N PRO A 51 -9.97 -10.85 7.84
CA PRO A 51 -10.59 -9.60 8.27
C PRO A 51 -10.19 -9.16 9.68
N ASP A 52 -9.77 -10.09 10.56
CA ASP A 52 -9.23 -9.80 11.90
C ASP A 52 -7.93 -8.99 11.86
N LYS A 53 -7.27 -8.91 10.71
CA LYS A 53 -6.02 -8.15 10.51
C LYS A 53 -6.26 -6.70 10.10
N ILE A 54 -7.47 -6.37 9.65
CA ILE A 54 -7.87 -5.02 9.31
C ILE A 54 -8.32 -4.34 10.61
N ARG A 55 -7.45 -3.50 11.19
CA ARG A 55 -7.73 -2.91 12.50
C ARG A 55 -8.52 -1.61 12.40
N ARG A 56 -8.16 -0.77 11.44
CA ARG A 56 -8.82 0.51 11.25
C ARG A 56 -9.01 0.74 9.76
N VAL A 57 -10.23 1.18 9.44
CA VAL A 57 -10.57 1.70 8.12
C VAL A 57 -11.02 3.14 8.36
N ASN A 58 -10.19 4.09 7.97
CA ASN A 58 -10.47 5.50 8.06
C ASN A 58 -10.87 6.00 6.67
N ILE A 59 -12.00 6.69 6.60
CA ILE A 59 -12.53 7.20 5.33
C ILE A 59 -12.55 8.71 5.43
N VAL A 60 -11.70 9.33 4.63
CA VAL A 60 -11.52 10.77 4.58
C VAL A 60 -12.15 11.25 3.28
N SER A 61 -13.30 11.93 3.37
CA SER A 61 -13.83 12.65 2.22
C SER A 61 -12.97 13.89 1.96
N ALA A 62 -12.49 14.10 0.75
CA ALA A 62 -11.67 15.28 0.41
C ALA A 62 -12.46 16.61 0.44
N SER A 63 -13.76 16.59 0.73
CA SER A 63 -14.59 17.80 0.85
C SER A 63 -14.53 18.42 2.25
N ASN A 64 -13.44 19.11 2.54
CA ASN A 64 -13.39 20.15 3.57
C ASN A 64 -13.32 21.56 2.94
N GLN A 65 -14.00 21.79 1.82
CA GLN A 65 -14.28 23.15 1.36
C GLN A 65 -15.52 23.70 2.08
N THR A 66 -15.37 24.01 3.37
CA THR A 66 -16.37 24.75 4.15
C THR A 66 -16.47 26.23 3.77
N ARG A 67 -15.75 26.72 2.74
CA ARG A 67 -15.82 28.13 2.35
C ARG A 67 -15.32 28.47 0.94
N ILE A 68 -15.94 27.98 -0.13
CA ILE A 68 -15.84 28.69 -1.43
C ILE A 68 -17.23 28.88 -2.03
N ARG A 69 -17.68 30.14 -1.90
CA ARG A 69 -18.79 30.77 -2.60
C ARG A 69 -18.77 30.39 -4.08
N ARG A 70 -19.91 29.90 -4.58
CA ARG A 70 -20.39 30.05 -5.97
C ARG A 70 -19.30 29.94 -7.04
N GLN A 71 -18.80 28.74 -7.33
CA GLN A 71 -18.27 28.47 -8.66
C GLN A 71 -18.71 27.09 -9.16
N THR A 72 -19.19 27.14 -10.39
CA THR A 72 -19.71 26.08 -11.22
C THR A 72 -18.66 25.01 -11.53
N SER A 73 -18.71 23.89 -10.82
CA SER A 73 -18.35 22.58 -11.38
C SER A 73 -18.79 21.49 -10.40
N ARG A 74 -19.57 20.53 -10.88
CA ARG A 74 -19.99 19.30 -10.17
C ARG A 74 -18.79 18.37 -9.90
N ALA A 75 -17.75 18.86 -9.23
CA ALA A 75 -16.69 18.01 -8.74
C ALA A 75 -17.23 17.33 -7.47
N LEU A 76 -17.77 16.13 -7.64
CA LEU A 76 -18.06 15.24 -6.52
C LEU A 76 -16.76 15.07 -5.68
N PRO A 77 -16.85 14.94 -4.35
CA PRO A 77 -15.67 14.77 -3.51
C PRO A 77 -14.95 13.47 -3.81
N SER A 78 -13.63 13.50 -4.00
CA SER A 78 -12.82 12.29 -4.00
C SER A 78 -12.80 11.68 -2.60
N ILE A 79 -12.85 10.35 -2.54
CA ILE A 79 -12.86 9.60 -1.27
C ILE A 79 -11.46 9.03 -1.08
N GLN A 80 -10.83 9.33 0.06
CA GLN A 80 -9.59 8.70 0.48
C GLN A 80 -9.89 7.62 1.53
N LEU A 81 -9.46 6.40 1.26
CA LEU A 81 -9.60 5.25 2.16
C LEU A 81 -8.23 4.92 2.72
N GLN A 82 -8.08 4.96 4.04
CA GLN A 82 -6.87 4.54 4.72
C GLN A 82 -7.15 3.26 5.52
N ILE A 83 -6.36 2.23 5.28
CA ILE A 83 -6.47 0.92 5.94
C ILE A 83 -5.21 0.70 6.77
N GLU A 84 -5.39 0.39 8.04
CA GLU A 84 -4.32 -0.01 8.94
C GLU A 84 -4.39 -1.51 9.20
N LEU A 85 -3.28 -2.19 8.91
CA LEU A 85 -3.12 -3.63 9.03
C LEU A 85 -2.17 -3.92 10.20
N ARG A 86 -2.72 -4.55 11.24
CA ARG A 86 -1.99 -4.86 12.47
C ARG A 86 -2.63 -6.04 13.20
N ASP A 87 -1.82 -6.73 13.99
CA ASP A 87 -2.31 -7.66 15.01
C ASP A 87 -2.71 -6.93 16.30
N GLU A 88 -3.56 -7.60 17.10
CA GLU A 88 -3.90 -7.18 18.47
C GLU A 88 -2.60 -7.03 19.31
N PRO A 89 -2.45 -5.95 20.10
CA PRO A 89 -1.34 -5.82 21.03
C PRO A 89 -1.31 -7.02 21.99
N ARG A 90 -0.23 -7.80 21.97
CA ARG A 90 -0.13 -9.02 22.78
C ARG A 90 -0.02 -8.67 24.27
N THR A 91 -0.91 -9.21 25.09
CA THR A 91 -0.81 -9.14 26.56
C THR A 91 0.13 -10.21 27.14
N SER A 92 0.45 -11.27 26.38
CA SER A 92 1.31 -12.37 26.81
C SER A 92 2.35 -12.76 25.74
N SER A 93 3.58 -13.05 26.15
CA SER A 93 4.73 -13.36 25.29
C SER A 93 4.73 -14.78 24.70
N THR A 94 3.78 -15.64 25.06
CA THR A 94 3.81 -17.09 24.73
C THR A 94 2.95 -17.52 23.56
N ALA A 95 2.22 -16.63 22.88
CA ALA A 95 1.40 -16.99 21.72
C ALA A 95 2.21 -17.05 20.41
N THR A 96 2.37 -18.25 19.85
CA THR A 96 3.11 -18.56 18.61
C THR A 96 2.38 -18.20 17.31
N THR A 97 1.12 -17.75 17.38
CA THR A 97 0.17 -17.66 16.26
C THR A 97 -0.15 -16.23 15.78
N GLY A 98 0.60 -15.21 16.21
CA GLY A 98 0.45 -13.86 15.66
C GLY A 98 1.29 -13.64 14.40
N ILE A 99 0.81 -12.78 13.51
CA ILE A 99 1.49 -12.25 12.34
C ILE A 99 2.83 -11.64 12.77
N ARG A 100 3.91 -12.35 12.42
CA ARG A 100 5.27 -11.83 12.51
C ARG A 100 5.43 -10.68 11.51
N ALA A 101 6.40 -9.79 11.74
CA ALA A 101 6.72 -8.73 10.78
C ALA A 101 6.91 -9.27 9.35
N GLU A 102 7.48 -10.45 9.23
CA GLU A 102 7.64 -11.22 7.99
C GLU A 102 6.32 -11.44 7.24
N ILE A 103 5.23 -11.73 7.95
CA ILE A 103 3.91 -11.98 7.33
C ILE A 103 3.33 -10.65 6.81
N LEU A 104 3.40 -9.55 7.58
CA LEU A 104 2.97 -8.23 7.08
C LEU A 104 3.81 -7.76 5.90
N SER A 105 5.11 -8.05 5.92
CA SER A 105 5.99 -7.76 4.81
C SER A 105 5.63 -8.58 3.56
N ASN A 106 5.30 -9.87 3.71
CA ASN A 106 4.81 -10.70 2.60
C ASN A 106 3.48 -10.18 2.03
N VAL A 107 2.56 -9.74 2.89
CA VAL A 107 1.30 -9.10 2.47
C VAL A 107 1.60 -7.80 1.71
N ALA A 108 2.46 -6.93 2.24
CA ALA A 108 2.87 -5.70 1.57
C ALA A 108 3.48 -5.99 0.19
N SER A 109 4.38 -6.96 0.11
CA SER A 109 5.00 -7.43 -1.13
C SER A 109 3.97 -7.89 -2.15
N THR A 110 2.99 -8.68 -1.71
CA THR A 110 1.93 -9.20 -2.58
C THR A 110 1.06 -8.07 -3.11
N ILE A 111 0.66 -7.12 -2.25
CA ILE A 111 -0.16 -5.97 -2.64
C ILE A 111 0.60 -5.05 -3.60
N ILE A 112 1.86 -4.74 -3.31
CA ILE A 112 2.71 -3.91 -4.16
C ILE A 112 2.87 -4.54 -5.53
N ASN A 113 3.22 -5.83 -5.59
CA ASN A 113 3.43 -6.53 -6.87
C ASN A 113 2.14 -6.61 -7.69
N ARG A 114 1.00 -6.98 -7.07
CA ARG A 114 -0.30 -7.05 -7.75
C ARG A 114 -0.78 -5.69 -8.24
N TYR A 115 -0.47 -4.61 -7.52
CA TYR A 115 -0.77 -3.26 -7.98
C TYR A 115 0.13 -2.86 -9.15
N GLN A 116 1.42 -3.15 -9.08
CA GLN A 116 2.39 -2.82 -10.13
C GLN A 116 2.14 -3.58 -11.43
N SER A 117 1.64 -4.83 -11.34
CA SER A 117 1.24 -5.64 -12.49
C SER A 117 -0.12 -5.27 -13.09
N GLY A 118 -0.96 -4.51 -12.38
CA GLY A 118 -2.31 -4.16 -12.82
C GLY A 118 -3.41 -5.12 -12.36
N GLU A 119 -3.06 -6.29 -11.84
CA GLU A 119 -4.01 -7.31 -11.36
C GLU A 119 -4.94 -6.78 -10.27
N LEU A 120 -4.41 -5.94 -9.38
CA LEU A 120 -5.18 -5.42 -8.27
C LEU A 120 -6.29 -4.51 -8.80
N GLN A 121 -6.00 -3.65 -9.77
CA GLN A 121 -6.92 -2.71 -10.40
C GLN A 121 -8.04 -3.44 -11.15
N GLU A 122 -7.71 -4.55 -11.83
CA GLU A 122 -8.70 -5.43 -12.43
C GLU A 122 -9.59 -6.08 -11.38
N ALA A 123 -9.01 -6.59 -10.28
CA ALA A 123 -9.77 -7.14 -9.17
C ALA A 123 -10.70 -6.10 -8.52
N TRP A 124 -10.26 -4.85 -8.37
CA TRP A 124 -11.07 -3.74 -7.84
C TRP A 124 -12.29 -3.44 -8.71
N LYS A 125 -12.15 -3.44 -10.04
CA LYS A 125 -13.27 -3.20 -10.97
C LYS A 125 -14.37 -4.25 -10.85
N ASN A 126 -14.02 -5.47 -10.45
CA ASN A 126 -14.96 -6.58 -10.31
C ASN A 126 -15.67 -6.60 -8.95
N LEU A 127 -15.34 -5.69 -8.02
CA LEU A 127 -16.05 -5.57 -6.75
C LEU A 127 -17.27 -4.67 -6.88
N ASN A 128 -18.42 -5.16 -6.42
CA ASN A 128 -19.67 -4.37 -6.41
C ASN A 128 -19.53 -3.04 -5.64
N ILE A 129 -18.65 -2.99 -4.64
CA ILE A 129 -18.44 -1.80 -3.79
C ILE A 129 -17.82 -0.61 -4.53
N THR A 130 -17.17 -0.85 -5.68
CA THR A 130 -16.48 0.20 -6.43
C THR A 130 -17.29 0.76 -7.60
N ASN A 131 -18.48 0.21 -7.88
CA ASN A 131 -19.26 0.55 -9.07
C ASN A 131 -18.42 0.50 -10.37
N GLY A 132 -17.45 -0.42 -10.45
CA GLY A 132 -16.56 -0.57 -11.61
C GLY A 132 -15.41 0.46 -11.67
N THR A 133 -15.21 1.26 -10.62
CA THR A 133 -14.09 2.22 -10.54
C THR A 133 -12.87 1.59 -9.85
N ALA A 134 -11.67 1.87 -10.36
CA ALA A 134 -10.43 1.49 -9.69
C ALA A 134 -9.90 2.67 -8.87
N PRO A 135 -9.13 2.43 -7.80
CA PRO A 135 -8.41 3.50 -7.13
C PRO A 135 -7.48 4.21 -8.11
N SER A 136 -7.52 5.54 -8.08
CA SER A 136 -6.71 6.45 -8.89
C SER A 136 -5.27 6.57 -8.39
N VAL A 137 -5.08 6.40 -7.08
CA VAL A 137 -3.77 6.42 -6.41
C VAL A 137 -3.75 5.36 -5.32
N LEU A 138 -2.59 4.77 -5.09
CA LEU A 138 -2.32 3.89 -3.96
C LEU A 138 -1.00 4.27 -3.32
N ASN A 139 -1.05 4.60 -2.04
CA ASN A 139 0.13 4.84 -1.22
C ASN A 139 0.29 3.71 -0.21
N THR A 140 1.53 3.28 0.00
CA THR A 140 1.87 2.24 0.97
C THR A 140 2.90 2.77 1.96
N GLN A 141 2.73 2.40 3.23
CA GLN A 141 3.74 2.55 4.27
C GLN A 141 4.01 1.16 4.85
N GLU A 142 5.18 0.62 4.52
CA GLU A 142 5.58 -0.73 4.91
C GLU A 142 5.91 -0.83 6.41
N PRO A 143 5.90 -2.05 6.99
CA PRO A 143 6.24 -2.27 8.39
C PRO A 143 7.59 -1.65 8.79
N PHE A 144 7.59 -0.93 9.92
CA PHE A 144 8.76 -0.23 10.46
C PHE A 144 9.32 0.90 9.57
N ASP A 145 8.61 1.25 8.50
CA ASP A 145 8.90 2.44 7.71
C ASP A 145 8.02 3.61 8.19
N ASN A 146 8.57 4.81 8.12
CA ASN A 146 7.87 6.06 8.41
C ASN A 146 7.54 6.84 7.13
N SER A 147 7.98 6.36 5.97
CA SER A 147 7.72 6.97 4.67
C SER A 147 6.55 6.30 3.97
N SER A 148 5.64 7.13 3.45
CA SER A 148 4.57 6.68 2.57
C SER A 148 5.01 6.89 1.13
N VAL A 149 4.94 5.84 0.31
CA VAL A 149 5.35 5.87 -1.10
C VAL A 149 4.15 5.59 -1.99
N GLU A 150 3.97 6.42 -3.01
CA GLU A 150 2.98 6.21 -4.05
C GLU A 150 3.43 5.09 -5.01
N LEU A 151 2.51 4.16 -5.28
CA LEU A 151 2.72 3.05 -6.19
C LEU A 151 2.22 3.42 -7.59
N ASN A 152 2.92 2.91 -8.60
CA ASN A 152 2.60 3.11 -10.00
C ASN A 152 2.44 1.76 -10.71
N THR A 153 1.54 1.68 -11.69
CA THR A 153 1.49 0.54 -12.61
C THR A 153 2.63 0.63 -13.60
N ILE A 154 3.18 -0.53 -13.98
CA ILE A 154 4.22 -0.59 -14.99
C ILE A 154 3.58 -0.65 -16.37
N ASN A 155 3.98 0.30 -17.22
CA ASN A 155 3.52 0.36 -18.60
C ASN A 155 4.58 -0.19 -19.56
N LYS A 156 5.85 0.16 -19.34
CA LYS A 156 6.96 -0.31 -20.19
C LYS A 156 8.23 -0.50 -19.36
N LEU A 157 9.02 -1.50 -19.76
CA LEU A 157 10.39 -1.72 -19.29
C LEU A 157 11.34 -1.43 -20.44
N LEU A 158 12.38 -0.63 -20.19
CA LEU A 158 13.41 -0.31 -21.18
C LEU A 158 14.79 -0.67 -20.65
N LEU A 159 15.59 -1.30 -21.51
CA LEU A 159 17.01 -1.54 -21.27
C LEU A 159 17.78 -0.26 -21.55
N ILE A 160 18.31 0.37 -20.51
CA ILE A 160 19.11 1.60 -20.63
C ILE A 160 20.59 1.29 -20.79
N THR A 161 21.08 0.29 -20.05
CA THR A 161 22.47 -0.16 -20.17
C THR A 161 22.46 -1.58 -20.70
N PRO A 162 22.95 -1.83 -21.93
CA PRO A 162 23.07 -3.19 -22.44
C PRO A 162 24.20 -3.94 -21.73
N PRO A 163 24.09 -5.27 -21.62
CA PRO A 163 25.17 -6.06 -21.06
C PRO A 163 26.33 -6.15 -22.07
N ASN A 164 27.57 -6.25 -21.57
CA ASN A 164 28.76 -6.38 -22.42
C ASN A 164 29.67 -7.53 -21.96
N ASP A 165 30.38 -8.13 -22.91
CA ASP A 165 31.39 -9.18 -22.72
C ASP A 165 30.91 -10.40 -21.93
N CYS A 166 29.62 -10.72 -22.04
CA CYS A 166 29.02 -11.87 -21.37
C CYS A 166 29.50 -13.18 -22.01
N ARG A 167 30.00 -14.11 -21.20
CA ARG A 167 30.26 -15.50 -21.60
C ARG A 167 29.36 -16.44 -20.81
N GLN A 168 29.03 -17.58 -21.41
CA GLN A 168 28.29 -18.62 -20.70
C GLN A 168 29.04 -19.02 -19.41
N GLN A 169 28.33 -19.05 -18.28
CA GLN A 169 28.88 -19.31 -16.94
C GLN A 169 29.89 -18.27 -16.40
N SER A 170 29.97 -17.07 -16.98
CA SER A 170 30.76 -15.95 -16.43
C SER A 170 29.91 -14.69 -16.33
N PRO A 171 30.08 -13.86 -15.29
CA PRO A 171 29.35 -12.59 -15.18
C PRO A 171 29.77 -11.63 -16.29
N CYS A 172 28.82 -10.80 -16.74
CA CYS A 172 29.11 -9.71 -17.68
C CYS A 172 29.99 -8.64 -17.00
N THR A 173 30.86 -7.98 -17.76
CA THR A 173 31.67 -6.86 -17.23
C THR A 173 30.80 -5.66 -16.90
N ILE A 174 29.76 -5.42 -17.71
CA ILE A 174 28.72 -4.44 -17.47
C ILE A 174 27.41 -5.19 -17.27
N GLN A 175 26.79 -4.98 -16.10
CA GLN A 175 25.47 -5.55 -15.82
C GLN A 175 24.39 -4.74 -16.54
N PRO A 176 23.37 -5.42 -17.09
CA PRO A 176 22.28 -4.73 -17.76
C PRO A 176 21.44 -3.94 -16.75
N VAL A 177 20.98 -2.75 -17.14
CA VAL A 177 20.11 -1.92 -16.31
C VAL A 177 18.77 -1.74 -17.01
N LEU A 178 17.72 -2.31 -16.41
CA LEU A 178 16.33 -2.11 -16.82
C LEU A 178 15.71 -0.98 -16.01
N VAL A 179 14.88 -0.16 -16.66
CA VAL A 179 14.11 0.89 -16.01
C VAL A 179 12.64 0.75 -16.37
N ALA A 180 11.79 0.78 -15.35
CA ALA A 180 10.34 0.76 -15.49
C ALA A 180 9.77 2.16 -15.60
N TYR A 181 8.83 2.34 -16.51
CA TYR A 181 8.10 3.59 -16.70
C TYR A 181 6.60 3.37 -16.50
N ASN A 182 5.95 4.38 -15.94
CA ASN A 182 4.51 4.43 -15.80
C ASN A 182 3.83 4.88 -17.10
N VAL A 183 2.51 5.03 -17.08
CA VAL A 183 1.71 5.41 -18.26
C VAL A 183 1.99 6.84 -18.73
N GLU A 184 2.35 7.75 -17.82
CA GLU A 184 2.76 9.13 -18.13
C GLU A 184 4.20 9.21 -18.69
N GLY A 185 4.94 8.11 -18.70
CA GLY A 185 6.33 8.07 -19.17
C GLY A 185 7.36 8.50 -18.13
N ASN A 186 6.99 8.58 -16.85
CA ASN A 186 7.89 8.85 -15.73
C ASN A 186 8.54 7.55 -15.24
N VAL A 187 9.77 7.66 -14.73
CA VAL A 187 10.50 6.54 -14.13
C VAL A 187 9.86 6.16 -12.79
N ILE A 188 9.58 4.87 -12.63
CA ILE A 188 9.04 4.32 -11.38
C ILE A 188 10.21 4.12 -10.40
N GLN A 189 10.17 4.86 -9.28
CA GLN A 189 11.24 4.86 -8.28
C GLN A 189 11.20 3.65 -7.34
N LYS A 190 10.01 3.10 -7.11
CA LYS A 190 9.80 1.96 -6.21
C LYS A 190 9.32 0.76 -7.01
N LEU A 191 10.11 -0.31 -7.07
CA LEU A 191 9.77 -1.59 -7.70
C LEU A 191 9.86 -2.70 -6.66
N GLY A 192 8.73 -3.34 -6.37
CA GLY A 192 8.61 -4.29 -5.27
C GLY A 192 8.57 -3.65 -3.89
N SER A 193 8.42 -4.51 -2.88
CA SER A 193 8.52 -4.13 -1.47
C SER A 193 9.96 -3.97 -1.04
N LYS A 194 10.18 -3.39 0.14
CA LYS A 194 11.51 -3.22 0.71
C LYS A 194 12.22 -4.56 0.93
N ASP A 195 11.49 -5.56 1.43
CA ASP A 195 12.07 -6.88 1.74
C ASP A 195 12.12 -7.79 0.51
N ARG A 196 11.38 -7.48 -0.55
CA ARG A 196 11.31 -8.24 -1.80
C ARG A 196 11.30 -7.27 -2.99
N PRO A 197 12.40 -6.52 -3.20
CA PRO A 197 12.52 -5.64 -4.36
C PRO A 197 12.52 -6.49 -5.63
N TRP A 198 12.11 -5.89 -6.75
CA TRP A 198 12.28 -6.56 -8.03
C TRP A 198 13.79 -6.68 -8.31
N GLN A 199 14.26 -7.91 -8.51
CA GLN A 199 15.66 -8.23 -8.82
C GLN A 199 15.82 -8.47 -10.32
#